data_AF-V4S082-F1
#
_entry.id   AF-V4S082-F1
#
_cell.length_a   1.000
_cell.length_b   1.000
_cell.length_c   1.000
_cell.angle_alpha   90.00
_cell.angle_beta   90.00
_cell.angle_gamma   90.00
#
_symmetry.space_group_name_H-M   'P 1'
#
loop_
_entity.id
_entity.type
_entity.pdbx_description
1 polymer ?
#
loop_
_entity_poly.entity_id
_entity_poly.type
_entity_poly.pdbx_seq_one_letter_code
_entity_poly.pdbx_strand_id
1 'polypeptide(L)'
;MDQEFHDSAIICYNNATGEVQNLAKNFFNSMDTNGDGRISRSEFLQFLGKFNNTQWIQELFQSIDQNGDGSLDFVEFLTPFYFVSNWRVKCDGLGCNTWLQGLYF
;
A
#
# COMPACT_ATOMS: atom_id res chain seq x y z
N MET A 1 -3.78 -0.58 -11.57
CA MET A 1 -4.22 -1.36 -10.40
C MET A 1 -5.69 -1.12 -10.26
N ASP A 2 -6.49 -2.16 -10.05
CA ASP A 2 -7.96 -2.02 -10.07
C ASP A 2 -8.46 -1.33 -8.80
N GLN A 3 -9.52 -0.52 -8.92
CA GLN A 3 -10.16 0.21 -7.81
C GLN A 3 -10.50 -0.70 -6.62
N GLU A 4 -10.87 -1.95 -6.92
CA GLU A 4 -11.21 -2.98 -5.94
C GLU A 4 -10.06 -3.29 -4.95
N PHE A 5 -8.79 -3.13 -5.36
CA PHE A 5 -7.65 -3.34 -4.48
C PHE A 5 -7.49 -2.22 -3.44
N HIS A 6 -7.75 -0.97 -3.83
CA HIS A 6 -7.72 0.17 -2.92
C HIS A 6 -8.85 0.07 -1.89
N ASP A 7 -10.06 -0.23 -2.35
CA ASP A 7 -11.22 -0.42 -1.48
C ASP A 7 -10.98 -1.57 -0.48
N SER A 8 -10.37 -2.66 -0.96
CA SER A 8 -9.99 -3.79 -0.10
C SER A 8 -8.92 -3.41 0.94
N ALA A 9 -7.92 -2.61 0.57
CA ALA A 9 -6.88 -2.14 1.49
C ALA A 9 -7.44 -1.22 2.58
N ILE A 10 -8.38 -0.34 2.22
CA ILE A 10 -9.11 0.52 3.17
C ILE A 10 -9.93 -0.34 4.14
N ILE A 11 -10.65 -1.34 3.64
CA ILE A 11 -11.43 -2.27 4.47
C ILE A 11 -10.51 -3.05 5.42
N CYS A 12 -9.36 -3.52 4.95
CA CYS A 12 -8.37 -4.21 5.77
C CYS A 12 -7.86 -3.31 6.89
N TYR A 13 -7.53 -2.06 6.58
CA TYR A 13 -7.07 -1.09 7.57
C TYR A 13 -8.13 -0.79 8.64
N ASN A 14 -9.36 -0.51 8.22
CA ASN A 14 -10.45 -0.15 9.12
C ASN A 14 -10.84 -1.31 10.06
N ASN A 15 -10.73 -2.55 9.59
CA ASN A 15 -11.00 -3.75 10.40
C ASN A 15 -9.78 -4.29 11.15
N ALA A 16 -8.58 -3.75 10.89
CA ALA A 16 -7.36 -4.20 11.55
C ALA A 16 -7.33 -3.79 13.03
N THR A 17 -6.55 -4.51 13.83
CA THR A 17 -6.31 -4.13 15.23
C THR A 17 -5.58 -2.79 15.30
N GLY A 18 -5.73 -2.07 16.42
CA GLY A 18 -5.02 -0.80 16.64
C GLY A 18 -3.49 -0.94 16.50
N GLU A 19 -2.94 -2.11 16.82
CA GLU A 19 -1.53 -2.41 16.60
C GLU A 19 -1.15 -2.41 15.12
N VAL A 20 -1.92 -3.10 14.27
CA VAL A 20 -1.68 -3.14 12.81
C VAL A 20 -1.91 -1.76 12.18
N GLN A 21 -2.93 -1.02 12.62
CA GLN A 21 -3.14 0.36 12.17
C GLN A 21 -1.95 1.26 12.54
N ASN A 22 -1.41 1.10 13.75
CA ASN A 22 -0.22 1.83 14.18
C ASN A 22 1.03 1.41 13.41
N LEU A 23 1.18 0.13 13.06
CA LEU A 23 2.27 -0.32 12.19
C LEU A 23 2.20 0.35 10.82
N ALA A 24 1.01 0.41 10.20
CA ALA A 24 0.81 1.09 8.93
C ALA A 24 1.14 2.60 9.02
N LYS A 25 0.64 3.28 10.07
CA LYS A 25 0.95 4.70 10.33
C LYS A 25 2.43 4.95 10.56
N ASN A 26 3.07 4.13 11.40
CA ASN A 26 4.50 4.26 11.70
C ASN A 26 5.35 4.04 10.46
N PHE A 27 4.96 3.08 9.61
CA PHE A 27 5.66 2.80 8.38
C PHE A 27 5.49 3.94 7.36
N PHE A 28 4.27 4.48 7.22
CA PHE A 28 4.02 5.69 6.43
C PHE A 28 4.89 6.86 6.90
N ASN A 29 4.87 7.16 8.21
CA ASN A 29 5.68 8.23 8.80
C ASN A 29 7.19 8.00 8.67
N SER A 30 7.64 6.75 8.53
CA SER A 30 9.06 6.45 8.30
C SER A 30 9.51 6.71 6.86
N MET A 31 8.56 6.72 5.91
CA MET A 31 8.81 7.06 4.51
C MET A 31 8.62 8.54 4.22
N ASP A 32 7.61 9.17 4.84
CA ASP A 32 7.38 10.62 4.78
C ASP A 32 8.45 11.36 5.59
N THR A 33 9.60 11.60 4.95
CA THR A 33 10.76 12.23 5.59
C THR A 33 10.59 13.74 5.79
N ASN A 34 9.78 14.37 4.94
CA ASN A 34 9.56 15.82 4.97
C ASN A 34 8.38 16.21 5.88
N GLY A 35 7.51 15.25 6.25
CA GLY A 35 6.38 15.42 7.16
C GLY A 35 5.19 16.15 6.55
N ASP A 36 5.05 16.16 5.22
CA ASP A 36 3.95 16.83 4.52
C ASP A 36 2.65 16.00 4.49
N GLY A 37 2.68 14.79 5.05
CA GLY A 37 1.55 13.87 5.11
C GLY A 37 1.33 13.10 3.82
N ARG A 38 2.32 13.09 2.92
CA ARG A 38 2.32 12.39 1.63
C ARG A 38 3.70 11.79 1.40
N ILE A 39 3.76 10.74 0.60
CA ILE A 39 5.03 10.14 0.18
C ILE A 39 5.30 10.58 -1.24
N SER A 40 6.22 11.52 -1.41
CA SER A 40 6.67 11.93 -2.73
C SER A 40 7.36 10.78 -3.45
N ARG A 41 7.38 10.82 -4.79
CA ARG A 41 8.17 9.88 -5.59
C ARG A 41 9.63 9.79 -5.14
N SER A 42 10.24 10.91 -4.77
CA SER A 42 11.61 10.95 -4.24
C SER A 42 11.78 10.19 -2.93
N GLU A 43 10.81 10.30 -2.02
CA GLU A 43 10.83 9.60 -0.73
C GLU A 43 10.62 8.10 -0.92
N PHE A 44 9.68 7.72 -1.77
CA PHE A 44 9.45 6.33 -2.13
C PHE A 44 10.70 5.68 -2.75
N LEU A 45 11.37 6.37 -3.67
CA LEU A 45 12.61 5.89 -4.29
C LEU A 45 13.77 5.82 -3.29
N GLN A 46 13.89 6.78 -2.38
CA GLN A 46 14.89 6.74 -1.31
C GLN A 46 14.67 5.54 -0.40
N PHE A 47 13.41 5.26 -0.04
CA PHE A 47 13.05 4.10 0.78
C PHE A 47 13.42 2.77 0.10
N LEU A 48 13.19 2.65 -1.21
CA LEU A 48 13.56 1.47 -1.99
C LEU A 48 15.08 1.33 -2.19
N GLY A 49 15.85 2.38 -1.90
CA GLY A 49 17.30 2.38 -1.96
C GLY A 49 17.84 1.94 -3.31
N LYS A 50 18.57 0.81 -3.34
CA LYS A 50 19.19 0.28 -4.57
C LYS A 50 18.19 -0.25 -5.60
N PHE A 51 16.92 -0.41 -5.24
CA PHE A 51 15.86 -0.84 -6.16
C PHE A 51 15.19 0.33 -6.90
N ASN A 52 15.65 1.57 -6.69
CA ASN A 52 15.03 2.79 -7.23
C ASN A 52 15.11 2.98 -8.75
N ASN A 53 15.89 2.16 -9.47
CA ASN A 53 16.23 2.42 -10.87
C ASN A 53 15.58 1.45 -11.87
N THR A 54 14.58 0.68 -11.43
CA THR A 54 13.84 -0.22 -12.31
C THR A 54 12.59 0.46 -12.84
N GLN A 55 12.35 0.35 -14.16
CA GLN A 55 11.13 0.82 -14.82
C GLN A 55 9.87 0.32 -14.11
N TRP A 56 9.91 -0.92 -13.61
CA TRP A 56 8.85 -1.52 -12.83
C TRP A 56 8.46 -0.72 -11.57
N ILE A 57 9.40 -0.06 -10.88
CA ILE A 57 9.07 0.77 -9.71
C ILE A 57 8.34 2.05 -10.11
N GLN A 58 8.63 2.59 -11.29
CA GLN A 58 7.93 3.75 -11.82
C GLN A 58 6.49 3.38 -12.20
N GLU A 59 6.33 2.24 -12.89
CA GLU A 59 5.01 1.70 -13.24
C GLU A 59 4.21 1.33 -11.99
N LEU A 60 4.86 0.77 -10.97
CA LEU A 60 4.25 0.49 -9.68
C LEU A 60 3.75 1.77 -9.02
N PHE A 61 4.59 2.80 -8.91
CA PHE A 61 4.21 4.08 -8.31
C PHE A 61 3.01 4.70 -9.03
N GLN A 62 3.06 4.78 -10.37
CA GLN A 62 1.95 5.28 -11.18
C GLN A 62 0.68 4.45 -11.06
N SER A 63 0.80 3.15 -10.80
CA SER A 63 -0.36 2.28 -10.61
C SER A 63 -1.02 2.43 -9.25
N ILE A 64 -0.33 3.02 -8.27
CA ILE A 64 -0.82 3.25 -6.89
C ILE A 64 -1.33 4.69 -6.74
N ASP A 65 -0.67 5.66 -7.37
CA ASP A 65 -1.06 7.07 -7.44
C ASP A 65 -2.36 7.22 -8.28
N GLN A 66 -3.51 7.10 -7.62
CA GLN A 66 -4.81 7.08 -8.29
C GLN A 66 -5.23 8.48 -8.72
N ASN A 67 -4.92 9.47 -7.88
CA ASN A 67 -5.27 10.86 -8.15
C ASN A 67 -4.31 11.54 -9.15
N GLY A 68 -3.15 10.92 -9.42
CA GLY A 68 -2.17 11.36 -10.40
C GLY A 68 -1.42 12.63 -9.98
N ASP A 69 -1.35 12.90 -8.68
CA ASP A 69 -0.73 14.12 -8.15
C ASP A 69 0.79 13.98 -7.93
N GLY A 70 1.35 12.80 -8.21
CA GLY A 70 2.78 12.54 -8.10
C GLY A 70 3.27 12.21 -6.69
N SER A 71 2.33 12.01 -5.76
CA SER A 71 2.56 11.67 -4.36
C SER A 71 1.60 10.55 -3.96
N LEU A 72 1.96 9.77 -2.94
CA LEU A 72 1.05 8.79 -2.34
C LEU A 72 0.51 9.35 -1.04
N ASP A 73 -0.80 9.54 -0.95
CA ASP A 73 -1.44 9.81 0.33
C ASP A 73 -1.51 8.54 1.20
N PHE A 74 -1.94 8.70 2.45
CA PHE A 74 -2.02 7.58 3.39
C PHE A 74 -2.92 6.45 2.89
N VAL A 75 -4.01 6.76 2.20
CA VAL A 75 -4.97 5.78 1.67
C VAL A 75 -4.37 5.04 0.49
N GLU A 76 -3.73 5.75 -0.44
CA GLU A 76 -3.02 5.17 -1.58
C GLU A 76 -1.87 4.27 -1.12
N PHE A 77 -1.20 4.62 -0.02
CA PHE A 77 -0.15 3.82 0.60
C PHE A 77 -0.62 2.51 1.22
N LEU A 78 -1.88 2.40 1.66
CA LEU A 78 -2.39 1.16 2.26
C LEU A 78 -2.33 -0.01 1.26
N THR A 79 -2.56 0.27 -0.02
CA THR A 79 -2.57 -0.76 -1.07
C THR A 79 -1.24 -1.50 -1.19
N PRO A 80 -0.08 -0.84 -1.44
CA PRO A 80 1.21 -1.51 -1.43
C PRO A 80 1.58 -2.03 -0.04
N PHE A 81 1.18 -1.38 1.05
CA PHE A 81 1.47 -1.87 2.40
C PHE A 81 0.89 -3.27 2.65
N TYR A 82 -0.39 -3.47 2.35
CA TYR A 82 -1.05 -4.78 2.53
C TYR A 82 -0.68 -5.79 1.44
N PHE A 83 -0.42 -5.34 0.22
CA PHE A 83 0.00 -6.23 -0.88
C PHE A 83 1.42 -6.77 -0.69
N VAL A 84 2.39 -5.91 -0.34
CA VAL A 84 3.79 -6.31 -0.09
C VAL A 84 3.90 -7.15 1.18
N SER A 85 3.13 -6.79 2.22
CA SER A 85 3.06 -7.60 3.45
C SER A 85 2.45 -8.97 3.18
N ASN A 86 1.41 -9.08 2.35
CA ASN A 86 0.78 -10.36 2.01
C ASN A 86 1.59 -11.22 1.03
N TRP A 87 2.50 -10.67 0.23
CA TRP A 87 3.39 -11.48 -0.62
C TRP A 87 4.44 -12.28 0.20
N ARG A 88 4.63 -11.98 1.49
CA ARG A 88 5.49 -12.77 2.41
C ARG A 88 4.73 -13.59 3.45
N VAL A 89 3.41 -13.56 3.46
CA VAL A 89 2.61 -14.33 4.42
C VAL A 89 2.03 -15.53 3.69
N LYS A 90 2.48 -16.73 4.06
CA LYS A 90 1.68 -17.93 3.77
C LYS A 90 0.32 -17.71 4.42
N CYS A 91 -0.71 -17.48 3.60
CA CYS A 91 -2.09 -17.50 4.04
C CYS A 91 -2.46 -18.94 4.43
N ASP A 92 -2.10 -19.37 5.64
CA ASP A 92 -2.66 -20.57 6.27
C ASP A 92 -4.05 -20.23 6.83
N GLY A 93 -4.99 -19.97 5.91
CA GLY A 93 -6.41 -20.24 6.05
C GLY A 93 -7.22 -19.61 7.19
N LEU A 94 -6.68 -18.68 8.01
CA LEU A 94 -7.39 -18.19 9.20
C LEU A 94 -7.21 -16.69 9.50
N GLY A 95 -7.15 -15.82 8.48
CA GLY A 95 -7.19 -14.37 8.76
C GLY A 95 -6.94 -13.40 7.60
N CYS A 96 -7.90 -13.32 6.66
CA CYS A 96 -8.31 -12.10 5.94
C CYS A 96 -9.72 -12.43 5.42
N ASN A 97 -10.74 -12.20 6.26
CA ASN A 97 -12.07 -12.74 6.06
C ASN A 97 -12.94 -11.87 5.15
N THR A 98 -12.43 -11.53 3.96
CA THR A 98 -13.29 -11.16 2.84
C THR A 98 -13.23 -12.26 1.80
N TRP A 99 -14.39 -12.86 1.56
CA TRP A 99 -14.59 -13.91 0.59
C TRP A 99 -14.44 -13.31 -0.82
N LEU A 100 -13.34 -13.61 -1.51
CA LEU A 100 -13.35 -13.62 -2.97
C LEU A 100 -14.09 -14.88 -3.42
N GLN A 101 -15.41 -14.90 -3.26
CA GLN A 101 -16.27 -15.83 -3.99
C GLN A 101 -17.42 -15.04 -4.61
N GLY A 102 -17.33 -14.82 -5.93
CA GLY A 102 -18.51 -14.49 -6.73
C GLY A 102 -18.25 -13.61 -7.95
N LEU A 103 -17.65 -14.19 -8.98
CA LEU A 103 -17.56 -13.72 -10.37
C LEU A 103 -18.79 -12.96 -10.88
N TYR A 104 -18.57 -11.91 -11.67
CA TYR A 104 -19.26 -11.81 -12.97
C TYR A 104 -18.20 -11.92 -14.07
N PHE A 105 -18.57 -12.75 -15.04
CA PHE A 105 -17.83 -13.39 -16.14
C PHE A 105 -16.90 -12.49 -16.95
#